data_AF-A0A0S8H9N2-F1
#
_entry.id   AF-A0A0S8H9N2-F1
#
_cell.length_a   1.000
_cell.length_b   1.000
_cell.length_c   1.000
_cell.angle_alpha   90.00
_cell.angle_beta   90.00
_cell.angle_gamma   90.00
#
_symmetry.space_group_name_H-M   'P 1'
#
loop_
_entity.id
_entity.type
_entity.pdbx_description
1 polymer ?
#
loop_
_entity_poly.entity_id
_entity_poly.type
_entity_poly.pdbx_seq_one_letter_code
_entity_poly.pdbx_strand_id
1 'polypeptide(L)'
;MLQLSGGEPWLLRGTTAAGAAYLLLASPLTPEASELPVSAVMVPFLDALVGDWARGGGIDPTVFEGLSPIRLPPRADLVEHPDGSRRPAEGGAWYRAAEAGNYAVLDGERRIMAFSVNAPLIESDLAPGQPSELQLVLPGARWSWQRETSLAGWQQSIFRTRRGRPAWRPLVVLLLVLSIGEASLAAAGRPRRETKRR
;
A
#
# COMPACT_ATOMS: atom_id res chain seq x y z
N MET A 1 -22.82 -6.43 -10.31
CA MET A 1 -21.99 -7.66 -10.34
C MET A 1 -20.54 -7.21 -10.19
N LEU A 2 -19.81 -7.75 -9.22
CA LEU A 2 -18.35 -7.53 -9.15
C LEU A 2 -17.64 -8.66 -9.88
N GLN A 3 -16.59 -8.32 -10.60
CA GLN A 3 -15.75 -9.24 -11.34
C GLN A 3 -14.29 -9.11 -10.89
N LEU A 4 -13.54 -10.18 -11.07
CA LEU A 4 -12.08 -10.15 -10.99
C LEU A 4 -11.51 -9.44 -12.22
N SER A 5 -10.21 -9.11 -12.17
CA SER A 5 -9.50 -8.51 -13.32
C SER A 5 -9.52 -9.39 -14.58
N GLY A 6 -9.71 -10.70 -14.43
CA GLY A 6 -9.89 -11.65 -15.54
C GLY A 6 -11.32 -11.71 -16.11
N GLY A 7 -12.26 -10.97 -15.53
CA GLY A 7 -13.67 -10.92 -15.94
C GLY A 7 -14.56 -11.98 -15.28
N GLU A 8 -14.00 -12.88 -14.46
CA GLU A 8 -14.80 -13.88 -13.74
C GLU A 8 -15.67 -13.23 -12.65
N PRO A 9 -16.92 -13.68 -12.46
CA PRO A 9 -17.78 -13.19 -11.38
C PRO A 9 -17.16 -13.48 -10.01
N TRP A 10 -17.02 -12.42 -9.20
CA TRP A 10 -16.61 -12.53 -7.82
C TRP A 10 -17.77 -12.38 -6.83
N LEU A 11 -18.72 -11.49 -7.14
CA LEU A 11 -19.95 -11.31 -6.36
C LEU A 11 -21.15 -11.11 -7.29
N LEU A 12 -22.12 -12.00 -7.15
CA LEU A 12 -23.37 -12.01 -7.91
C LEU A 12 -24.53 -11.63 -7.01
N ARG A 13 -25.43 -10.81 -7.54
CA ARG A 13 -26.71 -10.47 -6.90
C ARG A 13 -27.84 -11.06 -7.71
N GLY A 14 -28.80 -11.67 -7.03
CA GLY A 14 -30.00 -12.18 -7.67
C GLY A 14 -31.24 -11.99 -6.80
N THR A 15 -32.38 -12.41 -7.35
CA THR A 15 -33.66 -12.43 -6.67
C THR A 15 -34.24 -13.83 -6.76
N THR A 16 -34.80 -14.34 -5.66
CA THR A 16 -35.52 -15.60 -5.67
C THR A 16 -36.86 -15.44 -6.40
N ALA A 17 -37.51 -16.56 -6.75
CA ALA A 17 -38.84 -16.54 -7.33
C ALA A 17 -39.89 -15.84 -6.44
N ALA A 18 -39.65 -15.78 -5.13
CA ALA A 18 -40.48 -15.07 -4.15
C ALA A 18 -40.11 -13.59 -3.99
N GLY A 19 -39.18 -13.06 -4.79
CA GLY A 19 -38.76 -11.65 -4.76
C GLY A 19 -37.73 -11.30 -3.68
N ALA A 20 -37.25 -12.26 -2.89
CA ALA A 20 -36.20 -12.00 -1.91
C ALA A 20 -34.84 -11.86 -2.60
N ALA A 21 -34.09 -10.81 -2.27
CA ALA A 21 -32.75 -10.60 -2.80
C ALA A 21 -31.73 -11.52 -2.12
N TYR A 22 -30.74 -11.99 -2.89
CA TYR A 22 -29.62 -12.79 -2.38
C TYR A 22 -28.30 -12.36 -3.02
N LEU A 23 -27.21 -12.67 -2.34
CA LEU A 23 -25.84 -12.46 -2.80
C LEU A 23 -25.09 -13.79 -2.81
N LEU A 24 -24.37 -14.07 -3.89
CA LEU A 24 -23.47 -15.22 -4.01
C LEU A 24 -22.05 -14.71 -4.14
N LEU A 25 -21.23 -14.98 -3.13
CA LEU A 25 -19.80 -14.69 -3.13
C LEU A 25 -19.03 -15.91 -3.64
N ALA A 26 -18.17 -15.72 -4.63
CA ALA A 26 -17.36 -16.80 -5.21
C ALA A 26 -16.13 -17.16 -4.37
N SER A 27 -15.84 -16.40 -3.31
CA SER A 27 -14.71 -16.66 -2.40
C SER A 27 -15.18 -17.41 -1.14
N PRO A 28 -14.48 -18.48 -0.72
CA PRO A 28 -14.78 -19.19 0.53
C PRO A 28 -14.47 -18.38 1.80
N LEU A 29 -13.87 -17.17 1.67
CA LEU A 29 -13.40 -16.33 2.78
C LEU A 29 -12.45 -17.03 3.75
N THR A 30 -11.75 -18.07 3.30
CA THR A 30 -10.65 -18.68 4.05
C THR A 30 -9.33 -17.99 3.70
N PRO A 31 -8.34 -17.95 4.63
CA PRO A 31 -7.04 -17.33 4.37
C PRO A 31 -6.32 -17.91 3.13
N GLU A 32 -6.56 -19.18 2.82
CA GLU A 32 -5.91 -19.89 1.71
C GLU A 32 -6.58 -19.61 0.35
N ALA A 33 -7.81 -19.09 0.35
CA ALA A 33 -8.61 -18.88 -0.84
C ALA A 33 -9.02 -17.40 -1.05
N SER A 34 -8.49 -16.49 -0.24
CA SER A 34 -8.77 -15.07 -0.31
C SER A 34 -7.55 -14.24 0.11
N GLU A 35 -7.20 -13.24 -0.69
CA GLU A 35 -6.24 -12.20 -0.29
C GLU A 35 -6.89 -11.11 0.58
N LEU A 36 -8.18 -11.25 0.89
CA LEU A 36 -8.89 -10.31 1.75
C LEU A 36 -8.36 -10.38 3.19
N PRO A 37 -8.17 -9.22 3.85
CA PRO A 37 -7.78 -9.17 5.25
C PRO A 37 -8.73 -9.96 6.17
N VAL A 38 -8.20 -10.94 6.89
CA VAL A 38 -8.94 -11.72 7.90
C VAL A 38 -8.86 -11.03 9.27
N SER A 39 -9.19 -9.74 9.31
CA SER A 39 -9.08 -8.90 10.51
C SER A 39 -10.37 -8.11 10.76
N ALA A 40 -10.46 -7.46 11.93
CA ALA A 40 -11.61 -6.63 12.30
C ALA A 40 -11.90 -5.48 11.30
N VAL A 41 -10.91 -5.10 10.49
CA VAL A 41 -11.07 -4.11 9.40
C VAL A 41 -12.06 -4.58 8.33
N MET A 42 -12.32 -5.89 8.24
CA MET A 42 -13.27 -6.46 7.29
C MET A 42 -14.74 -6.31 7.73
N VAL A 43 -15.00 -6.01 9.01
CA VAL A 43 -16.37 -5.96 9.54
C VAL A 43 -17.24 -4.91 8.84
N PRO A 44 -16.81 -3.65 8.63
CA PRO A 44 -17.61 -2.66 7.91
C PRO A 44 -17.90 -3.06 6.46
N PHE A 45 -16.95 -3.75 5.81
CA PHE A 45 -17.14 -4.26 4.46
C PHE A 45 -18.24 -5.33 4.42
N LEU A 46 -18.19 -6.31 5.32
CA LEU A 46 -19.21 -7.36 5.41
C LEU A 46 -20.58 -6.79 5.79
N ASP A 47 -20.62 -5.79 6.68
CA ASP A 47 -21.86 -5.11 7.07
C ASP A 47 -22.49 -4.36 5.89
N ALA A 48 -21.69 -3.65 5.09
CA ALA A 48 -22.17 -3.02 3.84
C ALA A 48 -22.67 -4.05 2.82
N LEU A 49 -22.00 -5.20 2.71
CA LEU A 49 -22.33 -6.27 1.77
C LEU A 49 -23.67 -6.95 2.13
N VAL A 50 -23.88 -7.24 3.42
CA VAL A 50 -25.12 -7.86 3.92
C VAL A 50 -26.24 -6.83 4.05
N GLY A 51 -25.92 -5.60 4.45
CA GLY A 51 -26.89 -4.56 4.74
C GLY A 51 -27.39 -3.85 3.49
N ASP A 52 -26.49 -3.19 2.77
CA ASP A 52 -26.86 -2.26 1.70
C ASP A 52 -27.08 -2.99 0.38
N TRP A 53 -26.16 -3.90 0.03
CA TRP A 53 -26.20 -4.61 -1.24
C TRP A 53 -27.28 -5.68 -1.31
N ALA A 54 -27.52 -6.41 -0.21
CA ALA A 54 -28.55 -7.44 -0.19
C ALA A 54 -29.95 -6.83 -0.15
N ARG A 55 -30.18 -5.72 0.55
CA ARG A 55 -31.50 -5.06 0.62
C ARG A 55 -31.91 -4.35 -0.66
N GLY A 56 -30.98 -4.19 -1.60
CA GLY A 56 -31.28 -3.59 -2.88
C GLY A 56 -31.52 -2.09 -2.86
N GLY A 57 -31.03 -1.40 -1.83
CA GLY A 57 -30.82 0.04 -1.91
C GLY A 57 -29.84 0.30 -3.05
N GLY A 58 -30.25 1.12 -4.02
CA GLY A 58 -29.55 1.39 -5.29
C GLY A 58 -28.21 2.12 -5.17
N ILE A 59 -27.31 1.61 -4.33
CA ILE A 59 -25.92 2.03 -4.29
C ILE A 59 -25.20 1.22 -5.37
N ASP A 60 -25.29 1.68 -6.63
CA ASP A 60 -24.38 1.22 -7.66
C ASP A 60 -23.02 1.86 -7.40
N PRO A 61 -22.03 1.10 -6.89
CA PRO A 61 -20.70 1.63 -6.67
C PRO A 61 -20.09 1.85 -8.05
N THR A 62 -20.03 3.11 -8.45
CA THR A 62 -19.42 3.47 -9.73
C THR A 62 -17.96 3.81 -9.48
N VAL A 63 -17.06 3.06 -10.11
CA VAL A 63 -15.63 3.38 -10.11
C VAL A 63 -15.40 4.33 -11.27
N PHE A 64 -14.84 5.51 -10.97
CA PHE A 64 -14.49 6.48 -12.00
C PHE A 64 -12.97 6.49 -12.20
N GLU A 65 -12.56 6.49 -13.47
CA GLU A 65 -11.15 6.66 -13.83
C GLU A 65 -10.75 8.14 -13.66
N GLY A 66 -9.82 8.38 -12.73
CA GLY A 66 -9.29 9.70 -12.44
C GLY A 66 -10.33 10.69 -11.87
N LEU A 67 -9.98 11.98 -11.90
CA LEU A 67 -10.79 13.08 -11.35
C LEU A 67 -11.90 13.53 -12.32
N SER A 68 -12.47 12.60 -13.09
CA SER A 68 -13.55 12.90 -14.04
C SER A 68 -14.81 13.33 -13.27
N PRO A 69 -15.44 14.47 -13.63
CA PRO A 69 -16.62 14.93 -12.92
C PRO A 69 -17.80 13.99 -13.13
N ILE A 70 -18.56 13.76 -12.07
CA ILE A 70 -19.71 12.86 -12.02
C ILE A 70 -20.99 13.68 -11.81
N ARG A 71 -22.14 13.12 -12.17
CA ARG A 71 -23.41 13.76 -11.86
C ARG A 71 -23.98 13.21 -10.56
N LEU A 72 -24.24 14.07 -9.59
CA LEU A 72 -24.82 13.65 -8.33
C LEU A 72 -26.30 13.29 -8.50
N PRO A 73 -26.82 12.33 -7.71
CA PRO A 73 -28.25 12.08 -7.62
C PRO A 73 -29.01 13.38 -7.26
N PRO A 74 -30.22 13.60 -7.79
CA PRO A 74 -31.01 14.80 -7.50
C PRO A 74 -31.33 15.03 -6.03
N ARG A 75 -31.29 13.97 -5.21
CA ARG A 75 -31.53 14.01 -3.76
C ARG A 75 -30.28 14.26 -2.93
N ALA A 76 -29.11 14.41 -3.54
CA ALA A 76 -27.88 14.63 -2.80
C ALA A 76 -27.88 16.00 -2.12
N ASP A 77 -27.51 16.04 -0.83
CA ASP A 77 -27.31 17.26 -0.07
C ASP A 77 -25.92 17.32 0.59
N LEU A 78 -25.27 16.17 0.80
CA LEU A 78 -23.94 16.05 1.40
C LEU A 78 -23.10 15.02 0.64
N VAL A 79 -21.79 15.25 0.61
CA VAL A 79 -20.77 14.28 0.21
C VAL A 79 -19.79 14.08 1.36
N GLU A 80 -19.66 12.84 1.79
CA GLU A 80 -18.61 12.39 2.71
C GLU A 80 -17.35 12.06 1.91
N HIS A 81 -16.24 12.66 2.34
CA HIS A 81 -14.92 12.55 1.75
C HIS A 81 -14.12 11.36 2.32
N PRO A 82 -13.00 10.98 1.68
CA PRO A 82 -12.15 9.88 2.16
C PRO A 82 -11.59 10.11 3.58
N ASP A 83 -11.43 11.38 3.99
CA ASP A 83 -11.01 11.79 5.33
C ASP A 83 -12.16 11.72 6.38
N GLY A 84 -13.37 11.32 5.97
CA GLY A 84 -14.57 11.29 6.78
C GLY A 84 -15.26 12.64 6.95
N SER A 85 -14.72 13.72 6.36
CA SER A 85 -15.37 15.04 6.40
C SER A 85 -16.61 15.07 5.50
N ARG A 86 -17.68 15.70 5.99
CA ARG A 86 -18.91 15.87 5.22
C ARG A 86 -18.99 17.29 4.69
N ARG A 87 -19.20 17.43 3.39
CA ARG A 87 -19.27 18.73 2.70
C ARG A 87 -20.61 18.86 1.98
N PRO A 88 -21.26 20.03 2.03
CA PRO A 88 -22.49 20.28 1.29
C PRO A 88 -22.30 20.04 -0.21
N ALA A 89 -23.29 19.45 -0.85
CA ALA A 89 -23.32 19.21 -2.28
C ALA A 89 -24.71 19.52 -2.85
N GLU A 90 -24.75 19.93 -4.12
CA GLU A 90 -25.99 20.24 -4.81
C GLU A 90 -26.47 19.02 -5.61
N GLY A 91 -27.64 18.50 -5.26
CA GLY A 91 -28.28 17.39 -5.96
C GLY A 91 -28.49 17.68 -7.45
N GLY A 92 -28.08 16.74 -8.30
CA GLY A 92 -28.19 16.87 -9.76
C GLY A 92 -27.06 17.67 -10.42
N ALA A 93 -26.21 18.34 -9.65
CA ALA A 93 -25.05 19.06 -10.14
C ALA A 93 -23.89 18.14 -10.54
N TRP A 94 -22.95 18.70 -11.31
CA TRP A 94 -21.67 18.05 -11.58
C TRP A 94 -20.75 18.20 -10.37
N TYR A 95 -20.19 17.09 -9.94
CA TYR A 95 -19.29 17.01 -8.80
C TYR A 95 -17.93 16.48 -9.24
N ARG A 96 -16.86 17.16 -8.82
CA ARG A 96 -15.48 16.75 -9.07
C ARG A 96 -14.82 16.42 -7.73
N ALA A 97 -14.37 15.18 -7.60
CA ALA A 97 -13.56 14.78 -6.45
C ALA A 97 -12.26 15.59 -6.38
N ALA A 98 -11.84 15.93 -5.16
CA ALA A 98 -10.62 16.69 -4.94
C ALA A 98 -9.37 15.79 -4.84
N GLU A 99 -9.57 14.56 -4.35
CA GLU A 99 -8.50 13.61 -4.06
C GLU A 99 -8.94 12.17 -4.35
N ALA A 100 -7.95 11.27 -4.45
CA ALA A 100 -8.22 9.85 -4.57
C ALA A 100 -8.78 9.29 -3.25
N GLY A 101 -9.69 8.33 -3.35
CA GLY A 101 -10.30 7.67 -2.21
C GLY A 101 -11.77 7.33 -2.43
N ASN A 102 -12.41 6.91 -1.34
CA ASN A 102 -13.82 6.51 -1.33
C ASN A 102 -14.70 7.67 -0.88
N TYR A 103 -15.78 7.91 -1.60
CA TYR A 103 -16.75 8.95 -1.32
C TYR A 103 -18.13 8.33 -1.11
N ALA A 104 -18.91 8.92 -0.21
CA ALA A 104 -20.31 8.59 -0.04
C ALA A 104 -21.18 9.83 -0.27
N VAL A 105 -22.24 9.69 -1.06
CA VAL A 105 -23.24 10.73 -1.27
C VAL A 105 -24.42 10.45 -0.36
N LEU A 106 -24.87 11.47 0.36
CA LEU A 106 -25.91 11.37 1.36
C LEU A 106 -27.14 12.21 0.97
N ASP A 107 -28.27 11.82 1.56
CA ASP A 107 -29.55 12.53 1.66
C ASP A 107 -29.86 12.61 3.17
N GLY A 108 -29.41 13.70 3.79
CA GLY A 108 -29.28 13.84 5.24
C GLY A 108 -28.26 12.85 5.83
N GLU A 109 -28.73 11.93 6.68
CA GLU A 109 -27.90 10.86 7.24
C GLU A 109 -27.92 9.57 6.40
N ARG A 110 -28.75 9.52 5.35
CA ARG A 110 -28.90 8.31 4.54
C ARG A 110 -27.94 8.32 3.38
N ARG A 111 -27.10 7.30 3.27
CA ARG A 111 -26.26 7.08 2.09
C ARG A 111 -27.09 6.63 0.88
N ILE A 112 -26.98 7.37 -0.21
CA ILE A 112 -27.74 7.15 -1.45
C ILE A 112 -26.87 6.75 -2.64
N MET A 113 -25.57 7.04 -2.61
CA MET A 113 -24.60 6.61 -3.62
C MET A 113 -23.22 6.48 -2.98
N ALA A 114 -22.36 5.66 -3.55
CA ALA A 114 -20.93 5.66 -3.24
C ALA A 114 -20.14 5.53 -4.53
N PHE A 115 -18.97 6.16 -4.56
CA PHE A 115 -18.06 6.07 -5.67
C PHE A 115 -16.61 6.12 -5.19
N SER A 116 -15.73 5.51 -5.96
CA SER A 116 -14.30 5.48 -5.68
C SER A 116 -13.57 6.21 -6.79
N VAL A 117 -12.61 7.03 -6.39
CA VAL A 117 -11.72 7.76 -7.30
C VAL A 117 -10.32 7.22 -7.09
N ASN A 118 -9.78 6.56 -8.11
CA ASN A 118 -8.42 6.06 -8.06
C ASN A 118 -7.41 7.18 -8.36
N ALA A 119 -6.20 7.05 -7.82
CA ALA A 119 -5.08 7.89 -8.22
C ALA A 119 -4.87 7.78 -9.75
N PRO A 120 -4.43 8.84 -10.44
CA PRO A 120 -4.21 8.80 -11.88
C PRO A 120 -3.31 7.62 -12.26
N LEU A 121 -3.73 6.87 -13.29
CA LEU A 121 -3.03 5.66 -13.76
C LEU A 121 -1.57 5.92 -14.14
N ILE A 122 -1.19 7.17 -14.41
CA ILE A 122 0.18 7.57 -14.74
C ILE A 122 1.18 7.31 -13.59
N GLU A 123 0.73 7.30 -12.34
CA GLU A 123 1.56 6.89 -11.19
C GLU A 123 1.69 5.35 -11.07
N SER A 124 0.86 4.62 -11.81
CA SER A 124 0.80 3.15 -11.83
C SER A 124 1.19 2.58 -13.19
N ASP A 125 1.78 3.37 -14.08
CA ASP A 125 2.40 2.85 -15.30
C ASP A 125 3.68 2.11 -14.93
N LEU A 126 3.56 0.79 -14.79
CA LEU A 126 4.69 -0.11 -14.56
C LEU A 126 5.42 -0.46 -15.87
N ALA A 127 5.02 0.12 -17.01
CA ALA A 127 5.80 -0.03 -18.22
C ALA A 127 7.24 0.46 -17.95
N PRO A 128 8.25 -0.24 -18.47
CA PRO A 128 9.63 0.20 -18.31
C PRO A 128 9.81 1.63 -18.84
N GLY A 129 10.04 2.58 -17.94
CA GLY A 129 10.33 3.97 -18.32
C GLY A 129 11.57 4.07 -19.19
N GLN A 130 11.56 4.99 -20.15
CA GLN A 130 12.70 5.23 -21.03
C GLN A 130 13.86 5.85 -20.24
N PRO A 131 15.12 5.50 -20.55
CA PRO A 131 16.29 6.10 -19.89
C PRO A 131 16.35 7.63 -19.98
N SER A 132 15.72 8.23 -21.00
CA SER A 132 15.61 9.68 -21.18
C SER A 132 14.63 10.33 -20.20
N GLU A 133 13.55 9.63 -19.82
CA GLU A 133 12.54 10.12 -18.87
C GLU A 133 13.11 10.17 -17.46
N LEU A 134 13.89 9.15 -17.07
CA LEU A 134 14.54 9.10 -15.76
C LEU A 134 15.57 10.24 -15.56
N GLN A 135 16.23 10.69 -16.62
CA GLN A 135 17.17 11.83 -16.56
C GLN A 135 16.46 13.17 -16.38
N LEU A 136 15.25 13.32 -16.91
CA LEU A 136 14.41 14.51 -16.71
C LEU A 136 13.90 14.61 -15.28
N VAL A 137 13.50 13.48 -14.67
CA VAL A 137 12.95 13.45 -13.31
C VAL A 137 14.04 13.58 -12.24
N LEU A 138 15.23 13.04 -12.48
CA LEU A 138 16.34 13.03 -11.50
C LEU A 138 17.64 13.56 -12.13
N PRO A 139 17.73 14.88 -12.35
CA PRO A 139 18.91 15.49 -12.94
C PRO A 139 20.14 15.30 -12.05
N GLY A 140 21.23 14.80 -12.62
CA GLY A 140 22.50 14.55 -11.92
C GLY A 140 22.63 13.17 -11.25
N ALA A 141 21.61 12.32 -11.31
CA ALA A 141 21.70 10.95 -10.84
C ALA A 141 22.66 10.11 -11.72
N ARG A 142 23.50 9.29 -11.09
CA ARG A 142 24.36 8.32 -11.77
C ARG A 142 23.65 6.97 -11.85
N TRP A 143 23.19 6.62 -13.04
CA TRP A 143 22.46 5.39 -13.30
C TRP A 143 23.41 4.26 -13.69
N SER A 144 23.20 3.07 -13.13
CA SER A 144 23.85 1.84 -13.58
C SER A 144 22.78 0.79 -13.83
N TRP A 145 22.66 0.35 -15.09
CA TRP A 145 21.76 -0.72 -15.47
C TRP A 145 22.39 -2.06 -15.11
N GLN A 146 21.73 -2.84 -14.25
CA GLN A 146 22.14 -4.20 -13.93
C GLN A 146 21.02 -5.15 -14.34
N ARG A 147 21.28 -5.92 -15.40
CA ARG A 147 20.39 -7.02 -15.78
C ARG A 147 20.70 -8.19 -14.87
N GLU A 148 19.71 -8.58 -14.10
CA GLU A 148 19.85 -9.65 -13.13
C GLU A 148 18.73 -10.66 -13.38
N THR A 149 19.11 -11.92 -13.56
CA THR A 149 18.20 -13.00 -13.96
C THR A 149 17.72 -13.81 -12.78
N SER A 150 18.20 -13.49 -11.56
CA SER A 150 17.85 -14.20 -10.34
C SER A 150 17.39 -13.24 -9.24
N LEU A 151 16.39 -13.64 -8.45
CA LEU A 151 15.93 -12.85 -7.30
C LEU A 151 17.06 -12.60 -6.29
N ALA A 152 17.89 -13.62 -6.05
CA ALA A 152 19.02 -13.52 -5.13
C ALA A 152 20.09 -12.53 -5.60
N GLY A 153 20.42 -12.55 -6.89
CA GLY A 153 21.35 -11.57 -7.47
C GLY A 153 20.77 -10.15 -7.42
N TRP A 154 19.46 -10.00 -7.61
CA TRP A 154 18.80 -8.69 -7.62
C TRP A 154 18.80 -8.05 -6.22
N GLN A 155 18.53 -8.86 -5.20
CA GLN A 155 18.64 -8.41 -3.81
C GLN A 155 20.08 -7.98 -3.49
N GLN A 156 21.07 -8.79 -3.86
CA GLN A 156 22.47 -8.44 -3.61
C GLN A 156 22.89 -7.15 -4.30
N SER A 157 22.41 -6.91 -5.53
CA SER A 157 22.79 -5.74 -6.33
C SER A 157 22.26 -4.42 -5.73
N ILE A 158 21.00 -4.39 -5.29
CA ILE A 158 20.40 -3.23 -4.64
C ILE A 158 21.06 -2.94 -3.29
N PHE A 159 21.28 -3.97 -2.46
CA PHE A 159 21.80 -3.78 -1.12
C PHE A 159 23.32 -3.56 -1.06
N ARG A 160 24.13 -4.10 -1.99
CA ARG A 160 25.56 -3.77 -2.07
C ARG A 160 25.78 -2.33 -2.54
N THR A 161 25.02 -1.86 -3.53
CA THR A 161 25.22 -0.52 -4.11
C THR A 161 24.88 0.59 -3.10
N ARG A 162 23.94 0.34 -2.18
CA ARG A 162 23.58 1.28 -1.09
C ARG A 162 24.44 1.17 0.17
N ARG A 163 25.23 0.12 0.34
CA ARG A 163 26.22 0.04 1.42
C ARG A 163 27.43 0.87 0.99
N GLY A 164 27.52 2.11 1.49
CA GLY A 164 28.71 2.95 1.34
C GLY A 164 30.01 2.21 1.73
N ARG A 165 31.18 2.79 1.41
CA ARG A 165 32.49 2.15 1.63
C ARG A 165 32.53 1.46 3.00
N PRO A 166 32.80 0.14 3.07
CA PRO A 166 32.65 -0.61 4.30
C PRO A 166 33.61 -0.12 5.39
N ALA A 167 33.08 0.55 6.41
CA ALA A 167 33.85 1.08 7.54
C ALA A 167 34.37 -0.01 8.49
N TRP A 168 33.88 -1.26 8.38
CA TRP A 168 34.35 -2.35 9.24
C TRP A 168 35.83 -2.67 9.04
N ARG A 169 36.37 -2.52 7.83
CA ARG A 169 37.79 -2.80 7.54
C ARG A 169 38.74 -1.89 8.33
N PRO A 170 38.62 -0.55 8.27
CA PRO A 170 39.45 0.32 9.08
C PRO A 170 39.21 0.14 10.59
N LEU A 171 37.98 -0.18 11.01
CA LEU A 171 37.68 -0.46 12.42
C LEU A 171 38.39 -1.73 12.94
N VAL A 172 38.44 -2.80 12.14
CA VAL A 172 39.18 -4.03 12.50
C VAL A 172 40.68 -3.77 12.60
N VAL A 173 41.24 -2.98 11.68
CA VAL A 173 42.66 -2.59 11.74
C VAL A 173 42.94 -1.76 13.00
N LEU A 174 42.08 -0.78 13.30
CA LEU A 174 42.20 0.04 14.51
C LEU A 174 42.14 -0.83 15.78
N LEU A 175 41.19 -1.77 15.83
CA LEU A 175 41.06 -2.71 16.95
C LEU A 175 42.33 -3.54 17.13
N LEU A 176 42.88 -4.08 16.04
CA LEU A 176 44.13 -4.84 16.07
C LEU A 176 45.30 -4.01 16.61
N VAL A 177 45.43 -2.75 16.16
CA VAL A 177 46.46 -1.83 16.63
C VAL A 177 46.29 -1.55 18.13
N LEU A 178 45.07 -1.30 18.59
CA LEU A 178 44.78 -1.07 20.00
C LEU A 178 45.10 -2.30 20.85
N SER A 179 44.73 -3.51 20.41
CA SER A 179 45.03 -4.76 21.13
C SER A 179 46.53 -5.04 21.23
N ILE A 180 47.31 -4.74 20.18
CA ILE A 180 48.78 -4.85 20.23
C ILE A 180 49.36 -3.83 21.20
N GLY A 181 48.83 -2.61 21.22
CA GLY A 181 49.20 -1.56 22.17
C GLY A 181 48.95 -1.98 23.62
N GLU A 182 47.77 -2.52 23.93
CA GLU A 182 47.43 -3.02 25.26
C GLU A 182 48.35 -4.17 25.70
N ALA A 183 48.58 -5.15 24.82
CA ALA A 183 49.46 -6.28 25.12
C ALA A 183 50.89 -5.81 25.44
N SER A 184 51.38 -4.80 24.72
CA SER A 184 52.73 -4.23 24.91
C SER A 184 52.85 -3.51 26.25
N LEU A 185 51.85 -2.69 26.61
CA LEU A 185 51.79 -2.00 27.91
C LEU A 185 51.67 -2.99 29.08
N ALA A 186 50.84 -4.03 28.93
CA ALA A 186 50.67 -5.07 29.94
C ALA A 186 51.96 -5.89 30.15
N ALA A 187 52.73 -6.15 29.10
CA ALA A 187 54.00 -6.86 29.17
C ALA A 187 55.09 -6.03 29.87
N ALA A 188 55.13 -4.72 29.64
CA ALA A 188 56.11 -3.81 30.25
C ALA A 188 55.86 -3.57 31.75
N GLY A 189 54.61 -3.70 32.21
CA GLY A 189 54.17 -3.36 33.56
C GLY A 189 54.28 -4.45 34.63
N ARG A 190 54.91 -5.61 34.39
CA ARG A 190 55.06 -6.65 35.43
C ARG A 190 56.24 -6.35 36.37
N PRO A 191 56.03 -5.89 37.62
CA PRO A 191 57.10 -5.82 38.60
C PRO A 191 57.57 -7.24 38.95
N ARG A 192 58.89 -7.43 38.91
CA ARG A 192 59.58 -8.67 39.31
C ARG A 192 59.25 -8.95 40.77
N ARG A 193 58.45 -9.99 41.02
CA ARG A 193 58.14 -10.45 42.38
C ARG A 193 59.42 -11.04 42.97
N GLU A 194 60.10 -10.28 43.84
CA GLU A 194 61.25 -10.80 44.59
C GLU A 194 60.78 -11.91 45.53
N THR A 195 61.14 -13.14 45.19
CA THR A 195 61.01 -14.31 46.06
C THR A 195 62.10 -14.24 47.12
N LYS A 196 61.75 -13.75 48.31
CA LYS A 196 62.60 -13.81 49.51
C LYS A 196 62.67 -15.28 49.98
N ARG A 197 63.78 -15.98 49.70
CA ARG A 197 64.09 -17.29 50.28
C ARG A 197 64.32 -17.13 51.79
N ARG A 198 63.64 -17.96 52.59
CA ARG A 198 64.06 -18.35 53.95
C ARG A 198 64.66 -19.73 53.88
#